data_AF-A0A960D369-F1
#
_entry.id   AF-A0A960D369-F1
#
_cell.length_a   1.000
_cell.length_b   1.000
_cell.length_c   1.000
_cell.angle_alpha   90.00
_cell.angle_beta   90.00
_cell.angle_gamma   90.00
#
_symmetry.space_group_name_H-M   'P 1'
#
loop_
_entity.id
_entity.type
_entity.pdbx_description
1 polymer ?
#
loop_
_entity_poly.entity_id
_entity_poly.type
_entity_poly.pdbx_seq_one_letter_code
_entity_poly.pdbx_strand_id
1 'polypeptide(L)'
;TVAGVRAPLAGALLASLATFVQLLVVIGLVDVEVLRRLWLPVLAGLLVLLVVAALVYRGASIVPDQDPAEPDEPQPIPGRPFALRPALILAAVLTGALLVGRWGAEVLGPRGAVLAAFAAGLADAHAGSVAAASLAAKGDITVDTALISVAAALGSNLIVKTVLAFTAGGRRFGIGFLAAMAVPSLVFGAALTAAVVYG
;
A
#
# COMPACT_ATOMS: atom_id res chain seq x y z
N THR A 1 -21.46 -20.81 9.37
CA THR A 1 -20.50 -20.28 10.36
C THR A 1 -20.10 -18.89 9.93
N VAL A 2 -20.47 -17.88 10.72
CA VAL A 2 -20.11 -16.47 10.45
C VAL A 2 -18.60 -16.34 10.65
N ALA A 3 -17.82 -16.55 9.59
CA ALA A 3 -16.40 -16.24 9.64
C ALA A 3 -16.28 -14.72 9.75
N GLY A 4 -16.13 -14.23 10.99
CA GLY A 4 -16.08 -12.82 11.27
C GLY A 4 -14.98 -12.15 10.45
N VAL A 5 -15.31 -10.98 9.86
CA VAL A 5 -14.44 -10.10 9.06
C VAL A 5 -13.05 -9.86 9.70
N ARG A 6 -12.95 -10.06 11.02
CA ARG A 6 -11.74 -9.94 11.85
C ARG A 6 -10.53 -10.74 11.35
N ALA A 7 -10.68 -12.04 11.09
CA ALA A 7 -9.53 -12.87 10.75
C ALA A 7 -8.96 -12.52 9.35
N PRO A 8 -9.79 -12.36 8.30
CA PRO A 8 -9.33 -11.83 7.02
C PRO A 8 -8.72 -10.42 7.13
N LEU A 9 -9.29 -9.55 7.96
CA LEU A 9 -8.80 -8.18 8.13
C LEU A 9 -7.43 -8.15 8.81
N ALA A 10 -7.26 -8.93 9.88
CA ALA A 10 -5.96 -9.10 10.52
C ALA A 10 -4.91 -9.66 9.55
N GLY A 11 -5.29 -10.63 8.71
CA GLY A 11 -4.43 -11.16 7.65
C GLY A 11 -4.01 -10.08 6.63
N ALA A 12 -4.95 -9.24 6.19
CA ALA A 12 -4.66 -8.14 5.28
C ALA A 12 -3.74 -7.07 5.91
N LEU A 13 -3.90 -6.77 7.20
CA LEU A 13 -3.04 -5.86 7.94
C LEU A 13 -1.63 -6.44 8.13
N LEU A 14 -1.51 -7.74 8.43
CA LEU A 14 -0.22 -8.44 8.50
C LEU A 14 0.49 -8.46 7.14
N ALA A 15 -0.24 -8.64 6.03
CA ALA A 15 0.33 -8.54 4.70
C ALA A 15 0.87 -7.12 4.41
N SER A 16 0.19 -6.07 4.90
CA SER A 16 0.71 -4.70 4.84
C SER A 16 1.90 -4.47 5.76
N LEU A 17 1.95 -5.10 6.93
CA LEU A 17 3.11 -5.08 7.82
C LEU A 17 4.34 -5.68 7.13
N ALA A 18 4.16 -6.83 6.47
CA ALA A 18 5.21 -7.48 5.69
C ALA A 18 5.73 -6.59 4.56
N THR A 19 4.85 -5.78 3.93
CA THR A 19 5.25 -4.82 2.89
C THR A 19 6.25 -3.79 3.42
N PHE A 20 6.00 -3.22 4.61
CA PHE A 20 6.92 -2.25 5.21
C PHE A 20 8.27 -2.89 5.59
N VAL A 21 8.26 -4.11 6.14
CA VAL A 21 9.49 -4.84 6.48
C VAL A 21 10.30 -5.17 5.23
N GLN A 22 9.65 -5.72 4.21
CA GLN A 22 10.31 -6.10 2.95
C GLN A 22 10.86 -4.86 2.23
N LEU A 23 10.17 -3.72 2.30
CA LEU A 23 10.68 -2.46 1.79
C LEU A 23 12.02 -2.07 2.44
N LEU A 24 12.14 -2.12 3.77
CA LEU A 24 13.39 -1.79 4.45
C LEU A 24 14.55 -2.68 4.00
N VAL A 25 14.29 -3.99 3.93
CA VAL A 25 15.30 -4.97 3.49
C VAL A 25 15.75 -4.66 2.08
N VAL A 26 14.80 -4.49 1.16
CA VAL A 26 15.09 -4.30 -0.25
C VAL A 26 15.77 -2.96 -0.53
N ILE A 27 15.33 -1.87 0.11
CA ILE A 27 16.00 -0.56 -0.01
C ILE A 27 17.39 -0.60 0.60
N GLY A 28 17.57 -1.27 1.74
CA GLY A 28 18.87 -1.42 2.38
C GLY A 28 19.91 -2.18 1.55
N LEU A 29 19.47 -3.05 0.65
CA LEU A 29 20.34 -3.73 -0.32
C LEU A 29 20.74 -2.83 -1.50
N VAL A 30 19.98 -1.78 -1.77
CA VAL A 30 20.16 -0.92 -2.95
C VAL A 30 20.94 0.34 -2.61
N ASP A 31 20.51 1.08 -1.59
CA ASP A 31 21.12 2.35 -1.21
C ASP A 31 20.99 2.62 0.29
N VAL A 32 22.14 2.73 0.97
CA VAL A 32 22.20 2.91 2.42
C VAL A 32 21.81 4.33 2.86
N GLU A 33 21.98 5.33 2.00
CA GLU A 33 21.68 6.73 2.30
C GLU A 33 20.17 6.97 2.24
N VAL A 34 19.50 6.43 1.21
CA VAL A 34 18.04 6.38 1.12
C VAL A 34 17.48 5.60 2.31
N LEU A 35 18.08 4.44 2.67
CA LEU A 35 17.66 3.70 3.86
C LEU A 35 17.78 4.55 5.13
N ARG A 36 18.88 5.29 5.31
CA ARG A 36 19.15 6.11 6.50
C ARG A 36 18.11 7.22 6.70
N ARG A 37 17.53 7.76 5.62
CA ARG A 37 16.42 8.71 5.73
C ARG A 37 15.04 8.03 5.82
N LEU A 38 14.88 6.85 5.23
CA LEU A 38 13.60 6.17 5.11
C LEU A 38 13.24 5.28 6.31
N TRP A 39 14.22 4.74 7.04
CA TRP A 39 13.96 3.76 8.09
C TRP A 39 13.06 4.28 9.20
N LEU A 40 13.26 5.53 9.64
CA LEU A 40 12.47 6.11 10.73
C LEU A 40 11.01 6.37 10.32
N PRO A 41 10.71 6.97 9.15
CA PRO A 41 9.34 7.04 8.62
C PRO A 41 8.65 5.69 8.51
N VAL A 42 9.34 4.69 7.95
CA VAL A 42 8.80 3.34 7.77
C VAL A 42 8.54 2.67 9.11
N LEU A 43 9.47 2.76 10.06
CA LEU A 43 9.32 2.17 11.39
C LEU A 43 8.15 2.80 12.16
N ALA A 44 7.96 4.12 12.05
CA ALA A 44 6.82 4.81 12.66
C ALA A 44 5.49 4.28 12.11
N GLY A 45 5.35 4.18 10.78
CA GLY A 45 4.17 3.61 10.14
C GLY A 45 3.95 2.14 10.50
N LEU A 46 5.02 1.35 10.53
CA LEU A 46 5.02 -0.08 10.89
C LEU A 46 4.52 -0.31 12.31
N LEU A 47 5.01 0.46 13.29
CA LEU A 47 4.61 0.32 14.69
C LEU A 47 3.14 0.67 14.89
N VAL A 48 2.66 1.74 14.26
CA VAL A 48 1.24 2.11 14.31
C VAL A 48 0.38 1.03 13.67
N LEU A 49 0.79 0.50 12.51
CA LEU A 49 0.08 -0.60 11.86
C LEU A 49 0.05 -1.87 12.73
N LEU A 50 1.14 -2.19 13.43
CA LEU A 50 1.22 -3.31 14.36
C LEU A 50 0.23 -3.15 15.51
N VAL A 51 0.15 -1.95 16.09
CA VAL A 51 -0.83 -1.65 17.15
C VAL A 51 -2.26 -1.77 16.61
N VAL A 52 -2.57 -1.19 15.45
CA VAL A 52 -3.89 -1.28 14.83
C VAL A 52 -4.26 -2.75 14.55
N ALA A 53 -3.35 -3.54 13.98
CA ALA A 53 -3.56 -4.95 13.71
C ALA A 53 -3.82 -5.75 15.00
N ALA A 54 -3.07 -5.47 16.08
CA ALA A 54 -3.27 -6.11 17.37
C ALA A 54 -4.63 -5.74 18.00
N LEU A 55 -5.08 -4.49 17.87
CA LEU A 55 -6.40 -4.04 18.35
C LEU A 55 -7.53 -4.73 17.57
N VAL A 56 -7.43 -4.81 16.24
CA VAL A 56 -8.40 -5.54 15.39
C VAL A 56 -8.46 -7.02 15.78
N TYR A 57 -7.30 -7.64 15.99
CA TYR A 57 -7.22 -9.05 16.39
C TYR A 57 -7.84 -9.31 17.77
N ARG A 58 -7.60 -8.41 18.74
CA ARG A 58 -8.20 -8.47 20.10
C ARG A 58 -9.69 -8.14 20.14
N GLY A 59 -10.27 -7.73 19.02
CA GLY A 59 -11.71 -7.53 18.89
C GLY A 59 -12.18 -6.10 19.07
N ALA A 60 -11.30 -5.10 18.96
CA ALA A 60 -11.74 -3.71 18.82
C ALA A 60 -12.59 -3.56 17.55
N SER A 61 -13.82 -3.08 17.71
CA SER A 61 -14.73 -2.78 16.60
C SER A 61 -14.24 -1.54 15.86
N ILE A 62 -13.37 -1.71 14.87
CA ILE A 62 -13.01 -0.63 13.91
C ILE A 62 -14.10 -0.49 12.84
N VAL A 63 -14.96 -1.49 12.71
CA VAL A 63 -16.12 -1.44 11.81
C VAL A 63 -17.20 -0.58 12.48
N PRO A 64 -17.72 0.47 11.79
CA PRO A 64 -18.86 1.23 12.27
C PRO A 64 -20.04 0.30 12.56
N ASP A 65 -20.64 0.46 13.74
CA ASP A 65 -21.86 -0.27 14.13
C ASP A 65 -23.03 0.35 13.37
N GLN A 66 -23.42 -0.29 12.26
CA GLN A 66 -24.67 0.01 11.56
C GLN A 66 -25.43 -1.32 11.42
N ASP A 67 -26.46 -1.50 12.26
CA ASP A 67 -27.51 -2.52 12.14
C ASP A 67 -28.71 -1.92 11.37
N PRO A 68 -29.61 -2.72 10.73
CA PRO A 68 -29.63 -4.17 10.62
C PRO A 68 -29.46 -4.69 9.17
N ALA A 69 -28.89 -5.90 9.08
CA ALA A 69 -29.02 -6.90 8.00
C ALA A 69 -29.44 -6.38 6.61
N GLU A 70 -28.46 -6.02 5.77
CA GLU A 70 -28.67 -6.15 4.32
C GLU A 70 -28.72 -7.66 4.01
N PRO A 71 -29.66 -8.13 3.14
CA PRO A 71 -29.74 -9.53 2.78
C PRO A 71 -28.38 -9.99 2.27
N ASP A 72 -27.90 -11.12 2.81
CA ASP A 72 -26.73 -11.84 2.29
C ASP A 72 -26.90 -11.93 0.76
N GLU A 73 -26.13 -11.12 0.00
CA GLU A 73 -25.92 -11.42 -1.40
C GLU A 73 -25.39 -12.86 -1.45
N PRO A 74 -25.96 -13.73 -2.32
CA PRO A 74 -25.72 -15.16 -2.25
C PRO A 74 -24.23 -15.44 -2.17
N GLN A 75 -23.80 -16.07 -1.07
CA GLN A 75 -22.42 -16.49 -0.89
C GLN A 75 -22.00 -17.23 -2.16
N PRO A 76 -20.93 -16.78 -2.85
CA PRO A 76 -20.46 -17.48 -4.02
C PRO A 76 -20.17 -18.92 -3.60
N ILE A 77 -20.89 -19.85 -4.23
CA ILE A 77 -20.72 -21.29 -4.05
C ILE A 77 -19.21 -21.62 -4.00
N PRO A 78 -18.72 -22.36 -2.97
CA PRO A 78 -17.32 -22.76 -2.90
C PRO A 78 -17.03 -23.67 -4.09
N GLY A 79 -16.40 -23.11 -5.12
CA GLY A 79 -16.22 -23.79 -6.41
C GLY A 79 -15.77 -22.91 -7.59
N ARG A 80 -15.73 -21.58 -7.45
CA ARG A 80 -15.09 -20.70 -8.45
C ARG A 80 -13.75 -20.17 -7.91
N PRO A 81 -12.64 -20.91 -8.07
CA PRO A 81 -11.30 -20.48 -7.64
C PRO A 81 -10.77 -19.24 -8.39
N PHE A 82 -11.50 -18.75 -9.39
CA PHE A 82 -11.19 -17.51 -10.11
C PHE A 82 -12.40 -16.58 -10.10
N ALA A 83 -12.34 -15.55 -9.25
CA ALA A 83 -13.24 -14.41 -9.35
C ALA A 83 -12.81 -13.56 -10.57
N LEU A 84 -13.19 -14.02 -11.77
CA LEU A 84 -12.79 -13.42 -13.05
C LEU A 84 -13.11 -11.91 -13.10
N ARG A 85 -14.24 -11.50 -12.52
CA ARG A 85 -14.66 -10.09 -12.49
C ARG A 85 -13.74 -9.22 -11.62
N PRO A 86 -13.46 -9.53 -10.34
CA PRO A 86 -12.41 -8.86 -9.56
C PRO A 86 -11.03 -8.89 -10.23
N ALA A 87 -10.63 -10.01 -10.84
CA ALA A 87 -9.36 -10.13 -11.54
C ALA A 87 -9.27 -9.21 -12.76
N LEU A 88 -10.33 -9.08 -13.56
CA LEU A 88 -10.40 -8.19 -14.71
C LEU A 88 -10.40 -6.71 -14.30
N ILE A 89 -11.11 -6.35 -13.22
CA ILE A 89 -11.09 -4.99 -12.68
C ILE A 89 -9.67 -4.65 -12.22
N LEU A 90 -9.03 -5.54 -11.46
CA LEU A 90 -7.66 -5.37 -11.01
C LEU A 90 -6.71 -5.22 -12.22
N ALA A 91 -6.80 -6.12 -13.20
CA ALA A 91 -5.99 -6.06 -14.40
C ALA A 91 -6.16 -4.74 -15.18
N ALA A 92 -7.40 -4.25 -15.31
CA ALA A 92 -7.68 -2.97 -15.97
C ALA A 92 -7.07 -1.78 -15.21
N VAL A 93 -7.21 -1.75 -13.88
CA VAL A 93 -6.62 -0.72 -13.02
C VAL A 93 -5.09 -0.74 -13.10
N LEU A 94 -4.48 -1.92 -12.98
CA LEU A 94 -3.03 -2.10 -13.08
C LEU A 94 -2.50 -1.68 -14.44
N THR A 95 -3.13 -2.17 -15.51
CA THR A 95 -2.72 -1.87 -16.90
C THR A 95 -2.84 -0.38 -17.20
N GLY A 96 -3.98 0.23 -16.85
CA GLY A 96 -4.21 1.65 -17.07
C GLY A 96 -3.19 2.51 -16.32
N ALA A 97 -2.92 2.19 -15.06
CA ALA A 97 -2.00 3.00 -14.28
C ALA A 97 -0.53 2.79 -14.68
N LEU A 98 -0.13 1.58 -15.06
CA LEU A 98 1.18 1.31 -15.66
C LEU A 98 1.38 2.09 -16.96
N LEU A 99 0.36 2.11 -17.83
CA LEU A 99 0.40 2.85 -19.09
C LEU A 99 0.55 4.35 -18.83
N VAL A 100 -0.26 4.90 -17.91
CA VAL A 100 -0.22 6.32 -17.54
C VAL A 100 1.14 6.72 -16.95
N GLY A 101 1.73 5.93 -16.06
CA GLY A 101 3.01 6.34 -15.49
C GLY A 101 4.22 6.01 -16.35
N ARG A 102 4.18 5.01 -17.25
CA ARG A 102 5.23 4.86 -18.27
C ARG A 102 5.20 6.08 -19.20
N TRP A 103 4.03 6.46 -19.68
CA TRP A 103 3.86 7.64 -20.52
C TRP A 103 4.28 8.92 -19.78
N GLY A 104 3.87 9.07 -18.51
CA GLY A 104 4.27 10.21 -17.67
C GLY A 104 5.78 10.26 -17.40
N ALA A 105 6.43 9.11 -17.20
CA ALA A 105 7.87 9.01 -17.01
C ALA A 105 8.65 9.45 -18.25
N GLU A 106 8.19 9.03 -19.44
CA GLU A 106 8.81 9.40 -20.73
C GLU A 106 8.68 10.91 -21.01
N VAL A 107 7.63 11.58 -20.53
CA VAL A 107 7.34 12.99 -20.84
C VAL A 107 7.94 13.98 -19.82
N LEU A 108 8.14 13.60 -18.55
CA LEU A 108 8.38 14.56 -17.45
C LEU A 108 9.82 14.64 -16.91
N GLY A 109 10.77 13.88 -17.47
CA GLY A 109 12.19 13.95 -17.07
C GLY A 109 12.41 13.60 -15.57
N PRO A 110 13.26 14.32 -14.81
CA PRO A 110 13.52 14.03 -13.39
C PRO A 110 12.27 14.08 -12.47
N ARG A 111 11.26 14.88 -12.82
CA ARG A 111 9.94 14.89 -12.13
C ARG A 111 9.08 13.68 -12.48
N GLY A 112 9.40 13.02 -13.59
CA GLY A 112 8.80 11.75 -14.02
C GLY A 112 9.14 10.59 -13.09
N ALA A 113 10.21 10.68 -12.28
CA ALA A 113 10.59 9.60 -11.36
C ALA A 113 9.51 9.28 -10.30
N VAL A 114 8.76 10.28 -9.83
CA VAL A 114 7.68 10.08 -8.86
C VAL A 114 6.47 9.41 -9.52
N LEU A 115 6.10 9.85 -10.72
CA LEU A 115 4.99 9.25 -11.48
C LEU A 115 5.34 7.84 -11.98
N ALA A 116 6.58 7.63 -12.39
CA ALA A 116 7.12 6.33 -12.76
C ALA A 116 7.03 5.36 -11.57
N ALA A 117 7.50 5.80 -10.40
CA ALA A 117 7.46 4.99 -9.18
C ALA A 117 6.02 4.73 -8.71
N PHE A 118 5.14 5.73 -8.81
CA PHE A 118 3.71 5.57 -8.54
C PHE A 118 3.12 4.45 -9.42
N ALA A 119 3.31 4.52 -10.73
CA ALA A 119 2.75 3.54 -11.66
C ALA A 119 3.39 2.16 -11.55
N ALA A 120 4.71 2.09 -11.41
CA ALA A 120 5.40 0.84 -11.08
C ALA A 120 4.81 0.25 -9.79
N GLY A 121 4.55 1.09 -8.80
CA GLY A 121 3.98 0.70 -7.51
C GLY A 121 2.55 0.18 -7.55
N LEU A 122 1.75 0.54 -8.57
CA LEU A 122 0.46 -0.13 -8.77
C LEU A 122 0.66 -1.62 -9.03
N ALA A 123 1.64 -1.99 -9.86
CA ALA A 123 1.95 -3.38 -10.17
C ALA A 123 2.75 -4.06 -9.05
N ASP A 124 3.81 -3.39 -8.59
CA ASP A 124 4.65 -3.82 -7.49
C ASP A 124 5.35 -2.62 -6.82
N ALA A 125 4.93 -2.30 -5.60
CA ALA A 125 5.54 -1.24 -4.79
C ALA A 125 7.04 -1.41 -4.59
N HIS A 126 7.53 -2.65 -4.47
CA HIS A 126 8.95 -2.90 -4.20
C HIS A 126 9.78 -2.57 -5.44
N ALA A 127 9.37 -3.04 -6.62
CA ALA A 127 10.03 -2.69 -7.87
C ALA A 127 10.09 -1.16 -8.09
N GLY A 128 8.98 -0.45 -7.87
CA GLY A 128 8.95 1.02 -7.99
C GLY A 128 9.88 1.71 -6.99
N SER A 129 9.93 1.22 -5.75
CA SER A 129 10.78 1.76 -4.69
C SER A 129 12.27 1.48 -4.94
N VAL A 130 12.62 0.27 -5.41
CA VAL A 130 13.98 -0.12 -5.80
C VAL A 130 14.48 0.73 -6.96
N ALA A 131 13.64 0.95 -7.97
CA ALA A 131 13.99 1.78 -9.11
C ALA A 131 14.34 3.20 -8.67
N ALA A 132 13.52 3.80 -7.79
CA ALA A 132 13.78 5.12 -7.22
C ALA A 132 15.08 5.17 -6.41
N ALA A 133 15.31 4.21 -5.51
CA ALA A 133 16.55 4.15 -4.74
C ALA A 133 17.79 3.93 -5.63
N SER A 134 17.67 3.11 -6.68
CA SER A 134 18.76 2.87 -7.64
C SER A 134 19.11 4.11 -8.45
N LEU A 135 18.11 4.93 -8.81
CA LEU A 135 18.32 6.23 -9.46
C LEU A 135 19.04 7.21 -8.53
N ALA A 136 18.69 7.23 -7.23
CA ALA A 136 19.40 8.04 -6.25
C ALA A 136 20.84 7.57 -6.04
N ALA A 137 21.08 6.26 -5.96
CA ALA A 137 22.43 5.68 -5.83
C ALA A 137 23.35 6.06 -6.99
N LYS A 138 22.79 6.24 -8.20
CA LYS A 138 23.50 6.67 -9.40
C LYS A 138 23.68 8.19 -9.49
N GLY A 139 23.03 8.96 -8.62
CA GLY A 139 23.01 10.42 -8.68
C GLY A 139 22.09 11.00 -9.75
N ASP A 140 21.25 10.17 -10.39
CA ASP A 140 20.31 10.60 -11.43
C ASP A 140 19.14 11.41 -10.84
N ILE A 141 18.79 11.13 -9.58
CA ILE A 141 17.81 11.90 -8.79
C ILE A 141 18.34 12.17 -7.38
N THR A 142 17.78 13.16 -6.69
CA THR A 142 18.11 13.42 -5.29
C THR A 142 17.51 12.37 -4.36
N VAL A 143 18.10 12.18 -3.18
CA VAL A 143 17.58 11.29 -2.14
C VAL A 143 16.15 11.68 -1.76
N ASP A 144 15.83 12.97 -1.69
CA ASP A 144 14.48 13.45 -1.38
C ASP A 144 13.48 13.07 -2.47
N THR A 145 13.89 13.14 -3.74
CA THR A 145 13.05 12.69 -4.85
C THR A 145 12.81 11.18 -4.75
N ALA A 146 13.84 10.40 -4.38
CA ALA A 146 13.67 8.96 -4.15
C ALA A 146 12.71 8.66 -2.98
N LEU A 147 12.78 9.39 -1.87
CA LEU A 147 11.86 9.25 -0.75
C LEU A 147 10.41 9.50 -1.17
N ILE A 148 10.17 10.57 -1.93
CA ILE A 148 8.84 10.92 -2.46
C ILE A 148 8.36 9.85 -3.47
N SER A 149 9.24 9.36 -4.34
CA SER A 149 8.96 8.27 -5.28
C SER A 149 8.59 6.96 -4.57
N VAL A 150 9.30 6.59 -3.50
CA VAL A 150 8.99 5.42 -2.66
C VAL A 150 7.62 5.59 -2.00
N ALA A 151 7.32 6.78 -1.48
CA ALA A 151 6.00 7.08 -0.91
C ALA A 151 4.89 6.96 -1.94
N ALA A 152 5.13 7.44 -3.16
CA ALA A 152 4.18 7.32 -4.25
C ALA A 152 3.96 5.85 -4.65
N ALA A 153 5.01 5.03 -4.68
CA ALA A 153 4.92 3.59 -4.95
C ALA A 153 4.15 2.83 -3.86
N LEU A 154 4.36 3.16 -2.58
CA LEU A 154 3.59 2.57 -1.47
C LEU A 154 2.14 3.04 -1.47
N GLY A 155 1.90 4.32 -1.77
CA GLY A 155 0.57 4.91 -1.85
C GLY A 155 -0.28 4.24 -2.93
N SER A 156 0.29 4.01 -4.12
CA SER A 156 -0.41 3.29 -5.18
C SER A 156 -0.71 1.84 -4.84
N ASN A 157 0.20 1.13 -4.17
CA ASN A 157 -0.06 -0.21 -3.66
C ASN A 157 -1.16 -0.23 -2.58
N LEU A 158 -1.24 0.80 -1.72
CA LEU A 158 -2.35 0.93 -0.77
C LEU A 158 -3.69 1.15 -1.48
N ILE A 159 -3.72 1.95 -2.56
CA ILE A 159 -4.91 2.12 -3.41
C ILE A 159 -5.34 0.76 -3.97
N VAL A 160 -4.41 -0.01 -4.54
CA VAL A 160 -4.70 -1.35 -5.09
C VAL A 160 -5.24 -2.29 -4.03
N LYS A 161 -4.61 -2.35 -2.84
CA LYS A 161 -5.09 -3.17 -1.71
C LYS A 161 -6.47 -2.76 -1.23
N THR A 162 -6.76 -1.46 -1.22
CA THR A 162 -8.07 -0.92 -0.84
C THR A 162 -9.13 -1.33 -1.87
N VAL A 163 -8.85 -1.18 -3.17
CA VAL A 163 -9.75 -1.65 -4.24
C VAL A 163 -10.01 -3.14 -4.13
N LEU A 164 -8.97 -3.95 -3.86
CA LEU A 164 -9.12 -5.38 -3.66
C LEU A 164 -9.96 -5.69 -2.41
N ALA A 165 -9.78 -4.95 -1.32
CA ALA A 165 -10.57 -5.08 -0.10
C ALA A 165 -12.07 -4.85 -0.37
N PHE A 166 -12.44 -3.83 -1.14
CA PHE A 166 -13.84 -3.57 -1.50
C PHE A 166 -14.41 -4.61 -2.49
N THR A 167 -13.64 -4.98 -3.51
CA THR A 167 -14.12 -5.83 -4.61
C THR A 167 -14.13 -7.32 -4.28
N ALA A 168 -13.17 -7.80 -3.49
CA ALA A 168 -13.07 -9.21 -3.10
C ALA A 168 -13.61 -9.47 -1.67
N GLY A 169 -13.49 -8.51 -0.76
CA GLY A 169 -13.92 -8.64 0.64
C GLY A 169 -15.29 -8.04 0.95
N GLY A 170 -15.87 -7.26 0.02
CA GLY A 170 -17.14 -6.55 0.21
C GLY A 170 -17.01 -5.23 0.96
N ARG A 171 -18.11 -4.46 1.01
CA ARG A 171 -18.14 -3.08 1.53
C ARG A 171 -17.70 -2.96 2.99
N ARG A 172 -18.17 -3.86 3.86
CA ARG A 172 -17.81 -3.87 5.29
C ARG A 172 -16.32 -4.11 5.51
N PHE A 173 -15.73 -5.05 4.77
CA PHE A 173 -14.29 -5.33 4.82
C PHE A 173 -13.47 -4.16 4.27
N GLY A 174 -13.87 -3.60 3.12
CA GLY A 174 -13.20 -2.47 2.50
C GLY A 174 -13.15 -1.23 3.41
N ILE A 175 -14.27 -0.87 4.05
CA ILE A 175 -14.32 0.25 5.00
C ILE A 175 -13.42 -0.04 6.22
N GLY A 176 -13.49 -1.25 6.78
CA GLY A 176 -12.64 -1.65 7.91
C GLY A 176 -11.15 -1.59 7.58
N PHE A 177 -10.75 -2.06 6.40
CA PHE A 177 -9.36 -2.00 5.93
C PHE A 177 -8.89 -0.56 5.71
N LEU A 178 -9.72 0.26 5.05
CA LEU A 178 -9.40 1.68 4.81
C LEU A 178 -9.23 2.44 6.13
N ALA A 179 -10.16 2.27 7.07
CA ALA A 179 -10.09 2.90 8.39
C ALA A 179 -8.84 2.46 9.16
N ALA A 180 -8.52 1.17 9.14
CA ALA A 180 -7.34 0.62 9.80
C ALA A 180 -6.02 1.14 9.17
N MET A 181 -5.97 1.34 7.85
CA MET A 181 -4.79 1.83 7.14
C MET A 181 -4.63 3.37 7.16
N ALA A 182 -5.67 4.12 7.55
CA ALA A 182 -5.63 5.58 7.55
C ALA A 182 -4.57 6.13 8.51
N VAL A 183 -4.57 5.69 9.77
CA VAL A 183 -3.62 6.21 10.77
C VAL A 183 -2.16 5.83 10.46
N PRO A 184 -1.83 4.56 10.12
CA PRO A 184 -0.46 4.22 9.72
C PRO A 184 0.04 4.99 8.51
N SER A 185 -0.80 5.20 7.49
CA SER A 185 -0.40 5.91 6.27
C SER A 185 -0.18 7.41 6.51
N LEU A 186 -1.00 8.04 7.36
CA LEU A 186 -0.79 9.43 7.79
C LEU A 186 0.50 9.59 8.60
N VAL A 187 0.76 8.69 9.55
CA VAL A 187 1.99 8.72 10.36
C VAL A 187 3.23 8.53 9.50
N PHE A 188 3.20 7.57 8.58
CA PHE A 188 4.27 7.38 7.61
C PHE A 188 4.49 8.64 6.76
N GLY A 189 3.44 9.22 6.19
CA GLY A 189 3.52 10.42 5.36
C GLY A 189 4.06 11.64 6.09
N ALA A 190 3.60 11.87 7.33
CA ALA A 190 4.07 12.96 8.18
C ALA A 190 5.55 12.79 8.56
N ALA A 191 5.96 11.58 8.98
CA ALA A 191 7.35 11.29 9.32
C ALA A 191 8.26 11.41 8.10
N LEU A 192 7.80 11.00 6.92
CA LEU A 192 8.55 11.16 5.67
C LEU A 192 8.70 12.62 5.28
N THR A 193 7.64 13.42 5.42
CA THR A 193 7.69 14.86 5.13
C THR A 193 8.68 15.55 6.08
N ALA A 194 8.69 15.17 7.37
CA ALA A 194 9.69 15.65 8.31
C ALA A 194 11.11 15.24 7.88
N ALA A 195 11.31 14.01 7.42
CA ALA A 195 12.62 13.55 6.94
C ALA A 195 13.11 14.32 5.70
N VAL A 196 12.20 14.72 4.81
CA VAL A 196 12.53 15.53 3.62
C VAL A 196 12.80 17.00 3.97
N VAL A 197 12.05 17.57 4.93
CA VAL A 197 12.18 18.99 5.29
C VAL A 197 13.37 19.25 6.21
N TYR A 198 13.71 18.31 7.11
CA TYR A 198 14.71 18.50 8.16
C TYR A 198 15.99 17.66 8.00
N GLY A 199 16.06 16.79 6.99
CA GLY A 199 17.17 15.83 6.79
C GLY A 199 18.11 16.20 5.66
#